data_AF-A0AAU6E6Q0-F1
#
_entry.id   AF-A0AAU6E6Q0-F1
#
_cell.length_a   1.000
_cell.length_b   1.000
_cell.length_c   1.000
_cell.angle_alpha   90.00
_cell.angle_beta   90.00
_cell.angle_gamma   90.00
#
_symmetry.space_group_name_H-M   'P 1'
#
loop_
_entity.id
_entity.type
_entity.pdbx_description
1 polymer ?
#
loop_
_entity_poly.entity_id
_entity_poly.type
_entity_poly.pdbx_seq_one_letter_code
_entity_poly.pdbx_strand_id
1 'polypeptide(L)'
;MTGVDIHFEALDRCRTTAYNLSVLFNDLGGEYPADAADSSMFGKLADASALAVVLDVVEKKLDSELGLVRGRLKDLEYALDDVEDNVRKADKSSEVAEA
;
A
#
# COMPACT_ATOMS: atom_id res chain seq x y z
N MET A 1 -32.30 -5.84 6.28
CA MET A 1 -31.25 -4.91 6.75
C MET A 1 -30.03 -5.63 7.34
N THR A 2 -30.16 -6.72 8.12
CA THR A 2 -29.01 -7.45 8.71
C THR A 2 -27.95 -7.95 7.72
N GLY A 3 -28.33 -8.33 6.49
CA GLY A 3 -27.36 -8.75 5.46
C GLY A 3 -26.50 -7.59 4.94
N VAL A 4 -27.10 -6.40 4.80
CA VAL A 4 -26.42 -5.19 4.33
C VAL A 4 -25.45 -4.66 5.40
N ASP A 5 -25.83 -4.72 6.67
CA ASP A 5 -24.97 -4.35 7.79
C ASP A 5 -23.69 -5.22 7.86
N ILE A 6 -23.81 -6.53 7.58
CA ILE A 6 -22.65 -7.45 7.51
C ILE A 6 -21.73 -7.10 6.34
N HIS A 7 -22.27 -6.65 5.21
CA HIS A 7 -21.47 -6.21 4.07
C HIS A 7 -20.69 -4.93 4.38
N PHE A 8 -21.29 -3.97 5.08
CA PHE A 8 -20.60 -2.75 5.51
C PHE A 8 -19.50 -3.04 6.54
N GLU A 9 -19.73 -3.93 7.51
CA GLU A 9 -18.69 -4.31 8.48
C GLU A 9 -17.51 -5.03 7.81
N ALA A 10 -17.77 -5.90 6.83
CA ALA A 10 -16.72 -6.57 6.08
C ALA A 10 -15.88 -5.58 5.25
N LEU A 11 -16.54 -4.62 4.59
CA LEU A 11 -15.86 -3.56 3.83
C LEU A 11 -15.00 -2.67 4.73
N ASP A 12 -15.51 -2.29 5.90
CA ASP A 12 -14.78 -1.46 6.86
C ASP A 12 -13.51 -2.17 7.40
N ARG A 13 -13.61 -3.48 7.66
CA ARG A 13 -12.43 -4.30 8.03
C ARG A 13 -11.40 -4.38 6.90
N CYS A 14 -11.85 -4.56 5.65
CA CYS A 14 -10.97 -4.55 4.49
C CYS A 14 -10.27 -3.20 4.33
N ARG A 15 -11.01 -2.10 4.45
CA ARG A 15 -10.49 -0.73 4.38
C ARG A 15 -9.45 -0.45 5.46
N THR A 16 -9.76 -0.81 6.70
CA THR A 16 -8.85 -0.67 7.84
C THR A 16 -7.57 -1.46 7.64
N THR A 17 -7.68 -2.68 7.10
CA THR A 17 -6.51 -3.52 6.81
C THR A 17 -5.65 -2.92 5.69
N ALA A 18 -6.26 -2.45 4.60
CA ALA A 18 -5.56 -1.80 3.50
C ALA A 18 -4.84 -0.53 3.96
N TYR A 19 -5.51 0.29 4.77
CA TYR A 19 -4.95 1.51 5.36
C TYR A 19 -3.75 1.20 6.27
N ASN A 20 -3.87 0.22 7.17
CA ASN A 20 -2.78 -0.17 8.06
C ASN A 20 -1.55 -0.68 7.29
N LEU A 21 -1.78 -1.44 6.21
CA LEU A 21 -0.69 -1.86 5.32
C LEU A 21 -0.07 -0.65 4.61
N SER A 22 -0.90 0.28 4.12
CA SER A 22 -0.43 1.51 3.45
C SER A 22 0.48 2.35 4.35
N VAL A 23 0.10 2.52 5.63
CA VAL A 23 0.93 3.20 6.64
C VAL A 23 2.27 2.47 6.82
N LEU A 24 2.23 1.14 7.02
CA LEU A 24 3.44 0.35 7.26
C LEU A 24 4.41 0.39 6.07
N PHE A 25 3.88 0.32 4.84
CA PHE A 25 4.70 0.43 3.62
C PHE A 25 5.18 1.86 3.34
N ASN A 26 4.44 2.88 3.78
CA ASN A 26 4.91 4.27 3.72
C ASN A 26 6.03 4.54 4.72
N ASP A 27 5.93 4.02 5.94
CA ASP A 27 7.00 4.14 6.94
C ASP A 27 8.26 3.41 6.44
N LEU A 28 8.09 2.18 5.94
CA LEU A 28 9.20 1.40 5.38
C LEU A 28 9.84 2.07 4.14
N GLY A 29 9.03 2.69 3.29
CA GLY A 29 9.49 3.42 2.11
C GLY A 29 9.94 4.86 2.38
N GLY A 30 9.74 5.38 3.60
CA GLY A 30 10.25 6.69 4.04
C GLY A 30 11.62 6.58 4.71
N GLU A 31 11.93 5.43 5.32
CA GLU A 31 13.24 5.10 5.85
C GLU A 31 14.23 4.59 4.76
N TYR A 32 13.77 4.51 3.49
CA TYR A 32 14.47 3.83 2.40
C TYR A 32 14.35 4.60 1.07
N PRO A 33 15.41 4.87 0.28
CA PRO A 33 16.84 4.69 0.58
C PRO A 33 17.44 5.94 1.24
N ALA A 34 18.30 5.72 2.25
CA ALA A 34 18.88 6.75 3.12
C ALA A 34 20.08 7.52 2.52
N ASP A 35 20.00 7.92 1.25
CA ASP A 35 21.10 8.42 0.39
C ASP A 35 21.88 7.34 -0.35
N ALA A 36 22.41 7.69 -1.53
CA ALA A 36 23.23 6.81 -2.36
C ALA A 36 24.37 6.23 -1.53
N ALA A 37 24.53 4.91 -1.56
CA ALA A 37 25.62 4.21 -0.88
C ALA A 37 26.97 4.73 -1.41
N ASP A 38 27.57 5.71 -0.71
CA ASP A 38 28.91 6.16 -1.02
C ASP A 38 29.88 5.04 -0.61
N SER A 39 30.81 4.70 -1.50
CA SER A 39 31.92 3.80 -1.20
C SER A 39 32.67 4.14 0.09
N SER A 40 32.65 5.41 0.52
CA SER A 40 33.18 5.86 1.80
C SER A 40 32.52 5.21 3.02
N MET A 41 31.26 4.76 2.90
CA MET A 41 30.51 4.05 3.95
C MET A 41 31.10 2.68 4.30
N PHE A 42 31.82 2.05 3.36
CA PHE A 42 32.48 0.75 3.57
C PHE A 42 33.95 0.87 3.97
N GLY A 43 34.45 2.11 4.15
CA GLY A 43 35.85 2.39 4.44
C GLY A 43 36.79 2.05 3.26
N LYS A 44 38.09 1.96 3.54
CA LYS A 44 39.11 1.61 2.53
C LYS A 44 39.19 0.10 2.34
N LEU A 45 38.12 -0.51 1.86
CA LEU A 45 38.14 -1.90 1.41
C LEU A 45 38.56 -1.95 -0.07
N ALA A 46 39.43 -2.89 -0.44
CA ALA A 46 39.52 -3.30 -1.83
C ALA A 46 38.12 -3.80 -2.25
N ASP A 47 37.62 -3.35 -3.39
CA ASP A 47 36.27 -3.61 -3.91
C ASP A 47 35.10 -2.92 -3.19
N ALA A 48 35.36 -1.97 -2.27
CA ALA A 48 34.30 -1.15 -1.63
C ALA A 48 33.37 -0.46 -2.63
N SER A 49 33.93 -0.01 -3.77
CA SER A 49 33.14 0.59 -4.85
C SER A 49 32.21 -0.41 -5.55
N ALA A 50 32.63 -1.67 -5.70
CA ALA A 50 31.79 -2.71 -6.28
C ALA A 50 30.64 -3.09 -5.32
N LEU A 51 30.93 -3.16 -4.02
CA LEU A 51 29.91 -3.37 -2.99
C LEU A 51 28.89 -2.23 -2.95
N ALA A 52 29.34 -0.98 -3.06
CA ALA A 52 28.48 0.19 -3.14
C ALA A 52 27.52 0.14 -4.35
N VAL A 53 28.02 -0.28 -5.52
CA VAL A 53 27.18 -0.47 -6.72
C VAL A 53 26.14 -1.57 -6.53
N VAL A 54 26.52 -2.71 -5.93
CA VAL A 54 25.57 -3.79 -5.66
C VAL A 54 24.51 -3.34 -4.66
N LEU A 55 24.90 -2.63 -3.61
CA LEU A 55 23.95 -2.08 -2.64
C LEU A 55 22.99 -1.10 -3.32
N ASP A 56 23.49 -0.13 -4.09
CA ASP A 56 22.67 0.83 -4.83
C ASP A 56 21.65 0.15 -5.77
N VAL A 57 22.02 -0.95 -6.44
CA VAL A 57 21.10 -1.73 -7.28
C VAL A 57 20.00 -2.40 -6.45
N VAL A 58 20.35 -2.99 -5.31
CA VAL A 58 19.38 -3.63 -4.41
C VAL A 58 18.43 -2.60 -3.82
N GLU A 59 18.96 -1.45 -3.38
CA GLU A 59 18.21 -0.33 -2.84
C GLU A 59 17.20 0.22 -3.85
N LYS A 60 17.63 0.48 -5.09
CA LYS A 60 16.72 0.92 -6.17
C LYS A 60 15.62 -0.09 -6.47
N LYS A 61 15.95 -1.38 -6.40
CA LYS A 61 14.95 -2.43 -6.64
C LYS A 61 13.92 -2.47 -5.53
N LEU A 62 14.35 -2.36 -4.27
CA LEU A 62 13.46 -2.31 -3.12
C LEU A 62 12.56 -1.08 -3.14
N ASP A 63 13.08 0.11 -3.46
CA ASP A 63 12.25 1.31 -3.64
C ASP A 63 11.18 1.12 -4.73
N SER A 64 11.55 0.55 -5.89
CA SER A 64 10.60 0.26 -6.96
C SER A 64 9.49 -0.71 -6.52
N GLU A 65 9.83 -1.78 -5.80
CA GLU A 65 8.84 -2.75 -5.32
C GLU A 65 7.92 -2.12 -4.26
N LEU A 66 8.47 -1.34 -3.32
CA LEU A 66 7.67 -0.61 -2.33
C LEU A 66 6.76 0.43 -2.98
N GLY A 67 7.23 1.12 -4.03
CA GLY A 67 6.40 1.99 -4.86
C GLY A 67 5.22 1.26 -5.51
N LEU A 68 5.45 0.08 -6.07
CA LEU A 68 4.40 -0.76 -6.67
C LEU A 68 3.38 -1.23 -5.63
N VAL A 69 3.83 -1.66 -4.45
CA VAL A 69 2.94 -2.08 -3.36
C VAL A 69 2.05 -0.91 -2.92
N ARG A 70 2.63 0.28 -2.71
CA ARG A 70 1.87 1.50 -2.37
C ARG A 70 0.82 1.82 -3.42
N GLY A 71 1.16 1.74 -4.71
CA GLY A 71 0.21 1.95 -5.81
C GLY A 71 -0.97 0.97 -5.75
N ARG A 72 -0.69 -0.33 -5.56
CA ARG A 72 -1.74 -1.36 -5.50
C ARG A 72 -2.63 -1.24 -4.28
N LEU A 73 -2.08 -0.85 -3.12
CA LEU A 73 -2.89 -0.61 -1.91
C LEU A 73 -3.84 0.56 -2.11
N LYS A 74 -3.39 1.62 -2.78
CA LYS A 74 -4.24 2.75 -3.15
C LYS A 74 -5.35 2.35 -4.13
N ASP A 75 -5.04 1.53 -5.13
CA ASP A 75 -6.05 1.00 -6.06
C ASP A 75 -7.09 0.13 -5.33
N LEU A 76 -6.65 -0.65 -4.33
CA LEU A 76 -7.54 -1.43 -3.48
C LEU A 76 -8.47 -0.56 -2.64
N GLU A 77 -7.96 0.53 -2.06
CA GLU A 77 -8.80 1.51 -1.33
C GLU A 77 -9.89 2.10 -2.23
N TYR A 78 -9.55 2.49 -3.47
CA TYR A 78 -10.54 3.00 -4.43
C TYR A 78 -11.59 1.95 -4.81
N ALA A 79 -11.17 0.70 -5.04
CA ALA A 79 -12.10 -0.38 -5.34
C ALA A 79 -13.06 -0.66 -4.17
N LEU A 80 -12.58 -0.55 -2.93
CA LEU A 80 -13.44 -0.69 -1.74
C LEU A 80 -14.45 0.46 -1.61
N ASP A 81 -14.04 1.71 -1.89
CA ASP A 81 -14.94 2.86 -1.93
C ASP A 81 -16.03 2.68 -3.00
N ASP A 82 -15.68 2.21 -4.20
CA ASP A 82 -16.64 1.93 -5.28
C ASP A 82 -17.66 0.85 -4.89
N VAL A 83 -17.20 -0.22 -4.20
CA VAL A 83 -18.10 -1.27 -3.72
C VAL A 83 -19.05 -0.74 -2.65
N GLU A 84 -18.56 0.08 -1.71
CA GLU A 84 -19.39 0.71 -0.69
C GLU A 84 -20.49 1.58 -1.30
N ASP A 85 -20.14 2.41 -2.29
CA ASP A 85 -21.08 3.25 -3.02
C ASP A 85 -22.14 2.43 -3.78
N ASN A 86 -21.74 1.30 -4.37
CA ASN A 86 -22.66 0.40 -5.06
C ASN A 86 -23.63 -0.29 -4.07
N VAL A 87 -23.14 -0.74 -2.92
CA VAL A 87 -23.99 -1.32 -1.86
C VAL A 87 -24.99 -0.27 -1.36
N ARG A 88 -24.56 0.97 -1.09
CA ARG A 88 -25.45 2.07 -0.66
C ARG A 88 -26.51 2.40 -1.70
N LYS A 89 -26.18 2.39 -2.99
CA LYS A 89 -27.14 2.61 -4.08
C LYS A 89 -28.17 1.49 -4.16
N ALA A 90 -27.73 0.24 -4.05
CA ALA A 90 -28.61 -0.92 -4.08
C ALA A 90 -29.59 -0.92 -2.90
N ASP A 91 -29.11 -0.61 -1.69
CA ASP A 91 -29.92 -0.53 -0.48
C ASP A 91 -31.02 0.53 -0.61
N LYS A 92 -30.66 1.76 -1.01
CA LYS A 92 -31.62 2.83 -1.29
C LYS A 92 -32.65 2.42 -2.35
N SER A 93 -32.22 1.76 -3.44
CA SER A 93 -33.13 1.30 -4.49
C SER A 93 -34.09 0.22 -4.01
N SER A 94 -33.67 -0.63 -3.06
CA SER A 94 -34.52 -1.65 -2.46
C SER A 94 -35.58 -1.03 -1.55
N GLU A 95 -35.23 0.01 -0.79
CA GLU A 95 -36.19 0.73 0.06
C GLU A 95 -37.30 1.43 -0.76
N VAL A 96 -36.98 2.02 -1.92
CA VAL A 96 -38.00 2.65 -2.78
C VAL A 96 -38.90 1.64 -3.50
N ALA A 97 -38.46 0.39 -3.65
CA ALA A 97 -39.24 -0.65 -4.33
C ALA A 97 -40.28 -1.33 -3.41
N GLU A 98 -40.09 -1.23 -2.09
CA GLU A 98 -41.03 -1.77 -1.08
C GLU A 98 -41.97 -0.71 -0.47
N ALA A 99 -41.87 0.55 -0.89
CA ALA A 99 -42.74 1.67 -0.47
C ALA A 99 -43.87 1.94 -1.47
#